data_AF-A0A424JVU1-F1
#
_entry.id   AF-A0A424JVU1-F1
#
_cell.length_a   1.000
_cell.length_b   1.000
_cell.length_c   1.000
_cell.angle_alpha   90.00
_cell.angle_beta   90.00
_cell.angle_gamma   90.00
#
_symmetry.space_group_name_H-M   'P 1'
#
loop_
_entity.id
_entity.type
_entity.pdbx_description
1 polymer ?
#
loop_
_entity_poly.entity_id
_entity_poly.type
_entity_poly.pdbx_seq_one_letter_code
_entity_poly.pdbx_strand_id
1 'polypeptide(L)'
;MIRPLLRLRLERKFCSSSKYSWFPNCSACRTSPPGRGAVQATRRPIALAVSNGTPSSAKVWVLRPEVMARKAFRMNFCMRGIGAPRSCRLGDYGEWSSISTSGPHRQGGVSMFTGVIRHFGEILAAEPQSAGVRLTVRPEPELSSVRAGDSIALDGVCLTVVDPAPDGLLFDVVQQTLDLTSLCDRKVGDRVHLEPAMRVGDAVDGHHVQGHVEACGSVLHNGEDASRGWRLRVEVPQSLMACVVPQGSITLHGVSLTVAHRDETSVEVALIPETLERTNLGQMQVGDLIHIETDVLCRTVVQTVRSLGLGPTSSS
;
A
#
# COMPACT_ATOMS: atom_id res chain seq x y z
N MET A 1 -40.12 45.18 -26.87
CA MET A 1 -40.24 44.17 -25.79
C MET A 1 -38.89 43.51 -25.61
N ILE A 2 -38.09 44.02 -24.68
CA ILE A 2 -37.69 43.41 -23.39
C ILE A 2 -36.67 42.25 -23.55
N ARG A 3 -35.41 42.67 -23.35
CA ARG A 3 -34.23 42.07 -22.68
C ARG A 3 -33.60 40.72 -23.15
N PRO A 4 -32.26 40.74 -23.39
CA PRO A 4 -31.34 39.59 -23.38
C PRO A 4 -30.68 39.41 -21.99
N LEU A 5 -29.64 38.55 -21.92
CA LEU A 5 -28.64 38.27 -20.85
C LEU A 5 -28.80 36.87 -20.22
N LEU A 6 -27.76 36.08 -19.90
CA LEU A 6 -26.38 36.41 -19.56
C LEU A 6 -25.51 35.14 -19.75
N ARG A 7 -24.40 35.24 -20.51
CA ARG A 7 -23.32 34.24 -20.52
C ARG A 7 -22.58 34.31 -19.17
N LEU A 8 -22.46 33.20 -18.46
CA LEU A 8 -21.57 33.12 -17.29
C LEU A 8 -20.13 32.89 -17.75
N ARG A 9 -19.31 33.90 -17.48
CA ARG A 9 -17.86 33.96 -17.68
C ARG A 9 -17.20 33.33 -16.45
N LEU A 10 -16.48 32.22 -16.62
CA LEU A 10 -15.59 31.69 -15.59
C LEU A 10 -14.25 32.43 -15.69
N GLU A 11 -14.05 33.43 -14.82
CA GLU A 11 -12.76 34.10 -14.66
C GLU A 11 -11.83 33.24 -13.81
N ARG A 12 -10.73 32.79 -14.41
CA ARG A 12 -9.56 32.22 -13.71
C ARG A 12 -8.93 33.33 -12.87
N LYS A 13 -9.01 33.25 -11.54
CA LYS A 13 -8.13 34.02 -10.66
C LYS A 13 -6.87 33.21 -10.38
N PHE A 14 -5.81 33.57 -11.10
CA PHE A 14 -4.43 33.32 -10.69
C PHE A 14 -4.18 34.11 -9.38
N CYS A 15 -3.70 33.44 -8.33
CA CYS A 15 -3.15 34.12 -7.17
C CYS A 15 -1.65 33.77 -7.09
N SER A 16 -0.84 34.68 -7.60
CA SER A 16 0.60 34.69 -7.47
C SER A 16 0.98 35.51 -6.23
N SER A 17 1.53 34.89 -5.19
CA SER A 17 2.55 35.52 -4.35
C SER A 17 3.13 34.55 -3.33
N SER A 18 4.44 34.37 -3.48
CA SER A 18 5.39 33.90 -2.48
C SER A 18 5.36 34.75 -1.20
N LYS A 19 5.56 34.11 -0.02
CA LYS A 19 6.53 34.48 1.06
C LYS A 19 6.02 34.36 2.51
N TYR A 20 6.77 33.56 3.30
CA TYR A 20 7.19 33.67 4.72
C TYR A 20 6.11 33.75 5.84
N SER A 21 5.95 32.77 6.75
CA SER A 21 6.76 32.36 7.94
C SER A 21 6.25 32.90 9.29
N TRP A 22 5.80 31.97 10.17
CA TRP A 22 5.86 31.88 11.64
C TRP A 22 6.22 33.10 12.54
N PHE A 23 5.27 33.58 13.38
CA PHE A 23 5.19 33.45 14.88
C PHE A 23 4.10 34.40 15.45
N PRO A 24 3.53 34.15 16.66
CA PRO A 24 2.28 34.72 17.17
C PRO A 24 2.50 35.82 18.21
N ASN A 25 1.77 36.93 18.08
CA ASN A 25 1.26 37.79 19.16
C ASN A 25 0.84 39.14 18.55
N CYS A 26 -0.45 39.40 18.42
CA CYS A 26 -0.94 40.75 18.22
C CYS A 26 -2.20 41.01 19.05
N SER A 27 -2.05 41.96 19.95
CA SER A 27 -2.91 42.39 21.05
C SER A 27 -4.03 43.35 20.62
N ALA A 28 -4.71 43.05 19.50
CA ALA A 28 -5.70 43.94 18.91
C ALA A 28 -7.08 43.28 18.76
N CYS A 29 -7.69 42.87 19.87
CA CYS A 29 -9.12 42.53 19.92
C CYS A 29 -9.67 42.59 21.37
N ARG A 30 -9.44 43.70 22.08
CA ARG A 30 -10.24 44.05 23.26
C ARG A 30 -11.04 45.30 22.95
N THR A 31 -12.31 45.29 23.36
CA THR A 31 -13.31 46.37 23.33
C THR A 31 -14.17 46.48 22.05
N SER A 32 -15.32 45.78 22.05
CA SER A 32 -16.66 46.33 21.72
C SER A 32 -17.77 45.24 21.85
N PRO A 33 -19.00 45.57 22.31
CA PRO A 33 -20.05 44.62 22.75
C PRO A 33 -21.01 44.20 21.59
N PRO A 34 -22.00 43.29 21.82
CA PRO A 34 -22.37 42.27 20.85
C PRO A 34 -23.43 42.71 19.83
N GLY A 35 -23.13 42.54 18.55
CA GLY A 35 -24.07 42.68 17.43
C GLY A 35 -23.98 41.47 16.51
N ARG A 36 -25.03 40.65 16.56
CA ARG A 36 -25.41 39.47 15.77
C ARG A 36 -24.70 39.30 14.40
N GLY A 37 -24.08 38.14 14.18
CA GLY A 37 -23.78 37.63 12.83
C GLY A 37 -22.46 36.87 12.67
N ALA A 38 -22.17 35.84 13.47
CA ALA A 38 -21.01 34.97 13.24
C ALA A 38 -21.38 33.83 12.28
N VAL A 39 -20.84 33.90 11.05
CA VAL A 39 -20.75 32.76 10.13
C VAL A 39 -19.62 31.86 10.62
N GLN A 40 -19.96 30.76 11.31
CA GLN A 40 -19.02 29.72 11.68
C GLN A 40 -19.02 28.61 10.61
N ALA A 41 -17.87 28.47 9.94
CA ALA A 41 -17.50 27.28 9.19
C ALA A 41 -17.40 26.09 10.16
N THR A 42 -18.26 25.09 9.99
CA THR A 42 -18.18 23.82 10.73
C THR A 42 -17.66 22.72 9.82
N ARG A 43 -16.44 22.26 10.10
CA ARG A 43 -15.92 20.96 9.65
C ARG A 43 -16.87 19.88 10.16
N ARG A 44 -17.42 19.06 9.28
CA ARG A 44 -18.14 17.82 9.66
C ARG A 44 -17.33 16.61 9.18
N PRO A 45 -17.10 15.61 10.03
CA PRO A 45 -16.56 14.33 9.59
C PRO A 45 -17.65 13.57 8.81
N ILE A 46 -17.28 12.99 7.67
CA ILE A 46 -18.14 12.07 6.92
C ILE A 46 -17.69 10.66 7.31
N ALA A 47 -18.52 9.96 8.09
CA ALA A 47 -18.39 8.52 8.30
C ALA A 47 -19.25 7.80 7.26
N LEU A 48 -18.63 6.93 6.45
CA LEU A 48 -19.28 6.05 5.50
C LEU A 48 -19.27 4.63 6.07
N ALA A 49 -20.44 4.06 6.33
CA ALA A 49 -20.61 2.64 6.61
C ALA A 49 -21.37 2.00 5.45
N VAL A 50 -20.81 0.94 4.86
CA VAL A 50 -21.44 0.16 3.79
C VAL A 50 -21.90 -1.16 4.40
N SER A 51 -23.21 -1.48 4.29
CA SER A 51 -23.75 -2.77 4.69
C SER A 51 -23.87 -3.70 3.48
N ASN A 52 -23.54 -4.98 3.65
CA ASN A 52 -23.71 -6.01 2.63
C ASN A 52 -25.19 -6.25 2.30
N GLY A 53 -25.62 -5.85 1.11
CA GLY A 53 -26.94 -6.11 0.55
C GLY A 53 -27.02 -5.73 -0.93
N THR A 54 -27.72 -6.53 -1.73
CA THR A 54 -27.85 -6.45 -3.19
C THR A 54 -28.40 -5.10 -3.71
N PRO A 55 -28.09 -4.70 -4.96
CA PRO A 55 -28.01 -3.28 -5.37
C PRO A 55 -29.34 -2.61 -5.75
N SER A 56 -30.45 -2.84 -5.04
CA SER A 56 -31.74 -2.22 -5.40
C SER A 56 -32.52 -1.55 -4.25
N SER A 57 -31.95 -1.39 -3.05
CA SER A 57 -32.67 -0.71 -1.95
C SER A 57 -31.78 -0.20 -0.81
N ALA A 58 -30.68 0.50 -1.12
CA ALA A 58 -29.89 1.18 -0.10
C ALA A 58 -30.67 2.38 0.50
N LYS A 59 -31.11 2.26 1.75
CA LYS A 59 -31.67 3.36 2.54
C LYS A 59 -30.53 4.04 3.32
N VAL A 60 -30.29 5.32 3.04
CA VAL A 60 -29.31 6.15 3.75
C VAL A 60 -29.93 6.67 5.05
N TRP A 61 -29.35 6.33 6.21
CA TRP A 61 -29.71 6.91 7.50
C TRP A 61 -28.68 7.96 7.90
N VAL A 62 -29.10 9.21 8.04
CA VAL A 62 -28.26 10.32 8.53
C VAL A 62 -28.56 10.55 10.01
N LEU A 63 -27.65 10.16 10.90
CA LEU A 63 -27.72 10.51 12.31
C LEU A 63 -27.35 12.00 12.49
N ARG A 64 -28.31 12.81 12.97
CA ARG A 64 -28.05 14.17 13.44
C ARG A 64 -27.59 14.14 14.90
N PRO A 65 -26.51 14.85 15.28
CA PRO A 65 -26.04 14.87 16.67
C PRO A 65 -26.83 15.90 17.49
N GLU A 66 -28.10 15.64 17.77
CA GLU A 66 -28.88 16.39 18.78
C GLU A 66 -29.94 15.51 19.46
N VAL A 67 -29.55 14.39 20.06
CA VAL A 67 -30.32 13.76 21.18
C VAL A 67 -29.35 13.04 22.12
N MET A 68 -28.44 13.79 22.74
CA MET A 68 -27.68 13.36 23.92
C MET A 68 -27.82 14.46 24.98
N ALA A 69 -29.04 14.64 25.48
CA ALA A 69 -29.32 15.26 26.76
C ALA A 69 -30.83 15.12 27.04
N ARG A 70 -31.18 14.74 28.27
CA ARG A 70 -32.54 14.62 28.82
C ARG A 70 -33.24 13.26 28.62
N LYS A 71 -32.77 12.26 29.36
CA LYS A 71 -33.64 11.39 30.16
C LYS A 71 -32.93 11.02 31.47
N ALA A 72 -32.72 12.05 32.28
CA ALA A 72 -32.53 11.90 33.70
C ALA A 72 -33.89 12.17 34.39
N PHE A 73 -34.25 11.26 35.29
CA PHE A 73 -35.11 11.45 36.47
C PHE A 73 -36.65 11.42 36.38
N ARG A 74 -37.21 10.34 36.98
CA ARG A 74 -38.41 10.29 37.86
C ARG A 74 -38.37 8.91 38.54
N MET A 75 -37.80 8.68 39.74
CA MET A 75 -38.02 9.18 41.12
C MET A 75 -39.27 8.59 41.81
N ASN A 76 -39.05 7.69 42.80
CA ASN A 76 -39.59 7.69 44.19
C ASN A 76 -39.33 6.32 44.87
N PHE A 77 -38.46 6.24 45.89
CA PHE A 77 -38.66 6.49 47.34
C PHE A 77 -39.16 5.24 48.10
N CYS A 78 -38.29 4.63 48.93
CA CYS A 78 -38.66 4.26 50.31
C CYS A 78 -37.42 4.07 51.19
N MET A 79 -37.59 4.44 52.46
CA MET A 79 -36.59 4.75 53.48
C MET A 79 -36.08 3.55 54.29
N ARG A 80 -34.86 3.72 54.83
CA ARG A 80 -34.32 3.25 56.13
C ARG A 80 -34.15 1.74 56.36
N GLY A 81 -32.93 1.37 56.77
CA GLY A 81 -32.70 0.23 57.67
C GLY A 81 -31.46 -0.61 57.36
N ILE A 82 -30.37 -0.34 58.06
CA ILE A 82 -29.43 -1.29 58.68
C ILE A 82 -29.07 -2.57 57.91
N GLY A 83 -27.79 -2.70 57.53
CA GLY A 83 -27.11 -3.99 57.38
C GLY A 83 -26.46 -4.23 56.00
N ALA A 84 -25.13 -4.15 55.93
CA ALA A 84 -24.39 -5.11 55.10
C ALA A 84 -24.51 -6.47 55.83
N PRO A 85 -24.57 -7.65 55.15
CA PRO A 85 -23.57 -8.01 54.13
C PRO A 85 -24.02 -9.10 53.09
N ARG A 86 -23.02 -9.59 52.33
CA ARG A 86 -22.88 -10.92 51.72
C ARG A 86 -23.48 -11.19 50.31
N SER A 87 -22.53 -11.38 49.38
CA SER A 87 -22.52 -12.34 48.27
C SER A 87 -23.75 -12.40 47.36
N CYS A 88 -23.66 -11.73 46.21
CA CYS A 88 -24.37 -12.16 45.01
C CYS A 88 -23.37 -12.82 44.06
N ARG A 89 -23.51 -14.14 43.91
CA ARG A 89 -22.81 -14.95 42.90
C ARG A 89 -23.16 -14.41 41.52
N LEU A 90 -22.15 -14.19 40.67
CA LEU A 90 -22.33 -14.26 39.23
C LEU A 90 -22.41 -15.74 38.87
N GLY A 91 -23.62 -16.23 38.64
CA GLY A 91 -23.86 -17.52 38.01
C GLY A 91 -23.71 -17.39 36.49
N ASP A 92 -23.01 -18.36 35.93
CA ASP A 92 -23.08 -18.88 34.56
C ASP A 92 -22.93 -17.88 33.40
N TYR A 93 -21.68 -17.48 33.16
CA TYR A 93 -21.17 -17.39 31.79
C TYR A 93 -20.31 -18.61 31.53
N GLY A 94 -20.78 -19.48 30.64
CA GLY A 94 -20.14 -20.75 30.30
C GLY A 94 -18.68 -20.62 29.90
N GLU A 95 -17.94 -21.68 30.22
CA GLU A 95 -16.56 -21.92 29.80
C GLU A 95 -16.35 -21.63 28.31
N TRP A 96 -15.46 -20.69 28.01
CA TRP A 96 -14.80 -20.64 26.72
C TRP A 96 -13.77 -21.76 26.69
N SER A 97 -14.19 -22.94 26.24
CA SER A 97 -13.25 -23.97 25.84
C SER A 97 -12.43 -23.42 24.66
N SER A 98 -11.11 -23.38 24.85
CA SER A 98 -10.17 -23.11 23.78
C SER A 98 -10.30 -24.19 22.72
N ILE A 99 -10.93 -23.85 21.60
CA ILE A 99 -10.85 -24.69 20.40
C ILE A 99 -9.41 -24.56 19.91
N SER A 100 -8.57 -25.55 20.25
CA SER A 100 -7.30 -25.77 19.58
C SER A 100 -7.61 -26.24 18.15
N THR A 101 -7.51 -25.35 17.19
CA THR A 101 -7.53 -25.73 15.77
C THR A 101 -6.18 -26.31 15.38
N SER A 102 -5.94 -27.57 15.74
CA SER A 102 -4.85 -28.40 15.19
C SER A 102 -5.24 -28.95 13.81
N GLY A 103 -5.57 -28.05 12.88
CA GLY A 103 -5.73 -28.36 11.46
C GLY A 103 -4.70 -27.56 10.65
N PRO A 104 -4.19 -28.07 9.51
CA PRO A 104 -3.30 -27.30 8.67
C PRO A 104 -4.07 -26.08 8.15
N HIS A 105 -3.77 -24.90 8.70
CA HIS A 105 -4.23 -23.64 8.16
C HIS A 105 -3.68 -23.52 6.73
N ARG A 106 -4.50 -23.84 5.72
CA ARG A 106 -4.27 -23.35 4.36
C ARG A 106 -4.40 -21.83 4.43
N GLN A 107 -3.27 -21.14 4.58
CA GLN A 107 -3.22 -19.68 4.55
C GLN A 107 -3.41 -19.21 3.12
N GLY A 108 -4.65 -19.15 2.66
CA GLY A 108 -5.04 -18.37 1.48
C GLY A 108 -5.14 -16.88 1.81
N GLY A 109 -4.17 -16.35 2.56
CA GLY A 109 -4.08 -14.92 2.85
C GLY A 109 -3.45 -14.19 1.67
N VAL A 110 -3.88 -12.94 1.43
CA VAL A 110 -3.16 -12.04 0.52
C VAL A 110 -1.80 -11.76 1.17
N SER A 111 -0.72 -12.29 0.59
CA SER A 111 0.64 -11.99 1.02
C SER A 111 0.99 -10.54 0.69
N MET A 112 1.57 -9.85 1.66
CA MET A 112 2.03 -8.47 1.51
C MET A 112 3.50 -8.41 1.91
N PHE A 113 4.24 -7.56 1.22
CA PHE A 113 5.66 -7.27 1.42
C PHE A 113 5.84 -5.76 1.64
N THR A 114 7.05 -5.36 2.02
CA THR A 114 7.40 -3.96 2.27
C THR A 114 8.30 -3.37 1.19
N GLY A 115 8.92 -4.24 0.39
CA GLY A 115 9.94 -3.90 -0.58
C GLY A 115 11.29 -3.60 0.07
N VAL A 116 11.54 -4.08 1.29
CA VAL A 116 12.81 -3.89 1.99
C VAL A 116 13.58 -5.20 1.95
N ILE A 117 14.50 -5.29 0.99
CA ILE A 117 15.30 -6.50 0.80
C ILE A 117 16.31 -6.66 1.94
N ARG A 118 16.28 -7.84 2.55
CA ARG A 118 17.19 -8.21 3.66
C ARG A 118 17.97 -9.48 3.37
N HIS A 119 17.55 -10.25 2.37
CA HIS A 119 18.13 -11.54 2.06
C HIS A 119 18.37 -11.70 0.58
N PHE A 120 19.37 -12.50 0.25
CA PHE A 120 19.58 -13.00 -1.10
C PHE A 120 19.32 -14.51 -1.17
N GLY A 121 19.11 -14.98 -2.39
CA GLY A 121 19.16 -16.38 -2.73
C GLY A 121 19.99 -16.63 -3.99
N GLU A 122 20.35 -17.88 -4.19
CA GLU A 122 21.05 -18.37 -5.39
C GLU A 122 20.15 -19.39 -6.11
N ILE A 123 19.93 -19.21 -7.40
CA ILE A 123 19.21 -20.18 -8.22
C ILE A 123 20.05 -21.45 -8.34
N LEU A 124 19.54 -22.59 -7.86
CA LEU A 124 20.20 -23.90 -7.98
C LEU A 124 19.71 -24.70 -9.17
N ALA A 125 18.45 -24.54 -9.53
CA ALA A 125 17.84 -25.24 -10.65
C ALA A 125 16.64 -24.46 -11.18
N ALA A 126 16.40 -24.59 -12.49
CA ALA A 126 15.21 -24.13 -13.18
C ALA A 126 14.72 -25.27 -14.09
N GLU A 127 13.69 -25.97 -13.65
CA GLU A 127 13.21 -27.19 -14.29
C GLU A 127 11.87 -26.94 -14.98
N PRO A 128 11.76 -27.13 -16.31
CA PRO A 128 10.49 -26.99 -17.01
C PRO A 128 9.41 -27.91 -16.43
N GLN A 129 8.21 -27.37 -16.28
CA GLN A 129 7.01 -28.09 -15.87
C GLN A 129 5.95 -27.99 -16.96
N SER A 130 4.91 -28.82 -16.86
CA SER A 130 3.81 -28.80 -17.84
C SER A 130 3.08 -27.45 -17.95
N ALA A 131 3.13 -26.61 -16.92
CA ALA A 131 2.45 -25.31 -16.84
C ALA A 131 3.36 -24.14 -16.40
N GLY A 132 4.68 -24.27 -16.61
CA GLY A 132 5.64 -23.22 -16.26
C GLY A 132 7.01 -23.79 -15.91
N VAL A 133 7.63 -23.30 -14.83
CA VAL A 133 8.97 -23.70 -14.38
C VAL A 133 8.97 -23.90 -12.87
N ARG A 134 9.68 -24.92 -12.40
CA ARG A 134 10.03 -25.09 -11.00
C ARG A 134 11.41 -24.51 -10.75
N LEU A 135 11.49 -23.52 -9.86
CA LEU A 135 12.75 -22.95 -9.40
C LEU A 135 13.15 -23.57 -8.06
N THR A 136 14.41 -23.93 -7.93
CA THR A 136 15.03 -24.27 -6.64
C THR A 136 15.99 -23.16 -6.28
N VAL A 137 15.78 -22.51 -5.12
CA VAL A 137 16.57 -21.36 -4.70
C VAL A 137 17.18 -21.62 -3.34
N ARG A 138 18.51 -21.54 -3.23
CA ARG A 138 19.21 -21.60 -1.94
C ARG A 138 19.08 -20.24 -1.25
N PRO A 139 18.36 -20.12 -0.13
CA PRO A 139 18.31 -18.87 0.59
C PRO A 139 19.56 -18.71 1.47
N GLU A 140 19.84 -17.48 1.90
CA GLU A 140 20.77 -17.23 3.00
C GLU A 140 20.30 -17.92 4.31
N PRO A 141 21.23 -18.32 5.21
CA PRO A 141 20.92 -19.12 6.40
C PRO A 141 19.86 -18.52 7.35
N GLU A 142 19.73 -17.20 7.35
CA GLU A 142 18.77 -16.42 8.13
C GLU A 142 17.31 -16.77 7.78
N LEU A 143 17.05 -17.34 6.60
CA LEU A 143 15.73 -17.80 6.15
C LEU A 143 15.48 -19.30 6.43
N SER A 144 16.23 -19.91 7.35
CA SER A 144 16.06 -21.32 7.75
C SER A 144 14.69 -21.67 8.38
N SER A 145 13.86 -20.69 8.73
CA SER A 145 12.54 -20.89 9.35
C SER A 145 11.36 -20.96 8.37
N VAL A 146 11.62 -20.83 7.07
CA VAL A 146 10.61 -20.86 6.01
C VAL A 146 9.97 -22.25 5.89
N ARG A 147 8.66 -22.29 5.69
CA ARG A 147 7.85 -23.52 5.60
C ARG A 147 7.13 -23.61 4.27
N ALA A 148 6.75 -24.84 3.91
CA ALA A 148 5.81 -25.06 2.81
C ALA A 148 4.51 -24.25 3.04
N GLY A 149 4.05 -23.56 2.01
CA GLY A 149 2.91 -22.64 2.04
C GLY A 149 3.26 -21.20 2.40
N ASP A 150 4.48 -20.90 2.87
CA ASP A 150 4.89 -19.51 3.09
C ASP A 150 5.04 -18.79 1.74
N SER A 151 4.78 -17.48 1.75
CA SER A 151 4.98 -16.62 0.58
C SER A 151 6.27 -15.84 0.70
N ILE A 152 7.08 -15.87 -0.37
CA ILE A 152 8.35 -15.16 -0.48
C ILE A 152 8.37 -14.43 -1.82
N ALA A 153 8.74 -13.15 -1.80
CA ALA A 153 8.99 -12.39 -3.00
C ALA A 153 10.41 -12.68 -3.51
N LEU A 154 10.50 -13.13 -4.76
CA LEU A 154 11.75 -13.38 -5.49
C LEU A 154 11.93 -12.28 -6.55
N ASP A 155 12.90 -11.38 -6.36
CA ASP A 155 13.02 -10.15 -7.16
C ASP A 155 11.69 -9.38 -7.29
N GLY A 156 10.89 -9.38 -6.23
CA GLY A 156 9.56 -8.76 -6.21
C GLY A 156 8.43 -9.61 -6.79
N VAL A 157 8.65 -10.88 -7.15
CA VAL A 157 7.60 -11.80 -7.58
C VAL A 157 7.18 -12.67 -6.41
N CYS A 158 5.94 -12.52 -5.95
CA CYS A 158 5.39 -13.34 -4.88
C CYS A 158 5.22 -14.79 -5.33
N LEU A 159 5.93 -15.70 -4.66
CA LEU A 159 5.87 -17.14 -4.92
C LEU A 159 5.59 -17.89 -3.62
N THR A 160 4.83 -18.97 -3.73
CA THR A 160 4.54 -19.87 -2.60
C THR A 160 5.58 -20.98 -2.56
N VAL A 161 6.15 -21.23 -1.38
CA VAL A 161 7.07 -22.35 -1.15
C VAL A 161 6.28 -23.66 -1.25
N VAL A 162 6.63 -24.51 -2.20
CA VAL A 162 5.97 -25.80 -2.43
C VAL A 162 6.43 -26.83 -1.41
N ASP A 163 7.76 -26.97 -1.28
CA ASP A 163 8.41 -27.85 -0.33
C ASP A 163 9.80 -27.28 -0.02
N PRO A 164 10.21 -27.14 1.25
CA PRO A 164 11.61 -26.88 1.57
C PRO A 164 12.45 -28.15 1.30
N ALA A 165 13.37 -28.08 0.34
CA ALA A 165 14.39 -29.10 0.14
C ALA A 165 15.56 -28.89 1.13
N PRO A 166 16.42 -29.91 1.35
CA PRO A 166 17.55 -29.82 2.28
C PRO A 166 18.46 -28.60 2.05
N ASP A 167 18.63 -28.19 0.78
CA ASP A 167 19.55 -27.12 0.38
C ASP A 167 18.86 -25.95 -0.33
N GLY A 168 17.51 -25.88 -0.34
CA GLY A 168 16.81 -24.82 -1.06
C GLY A 168 15.29 -24.82 -0.93
N LEU A 169 14.68 -23.72 -1.33
CA LEU A 169 13.24 -23.50 -1.38
C LEU A 169 12.74 -23.76 -2.80
N LEU A 170 11.68 -24.55 -2.94
CA LEU A 170 11.08 -24.85 -4.24
C LEU A 170 9.89 -23.95 -4.50
N PHE A 171 9.84 -23.39 -5.71
CA PHE A 171 8.75 -22.53 -6.16
C PHE A 171 8.25 -22.99 -7.53
N ASP A 172 6.93 -23.17 -7.65
CA ASP A 172 6.29 -23.35 -8.95
C ASP A 172 5.92 -21.98 -9.51
N VAL A 173 6.48 -21.63 -10.67
CA VAL A 173 6.22 -20.39 -11.37
C VAL A 173 5.36 -20.71 -12.59
N VAL A 174 4.14 -20.17 -12.61
CA VAL A 174 3.19 -20.37 -13.71
C VAL A 174 3.59 -19.55 -14.94
N GLN A 175 3.16 -19.99 -16.12
CA GLN A 175 3.48 -19.34 -17.38
C GLN A 175 3.13 -17.84 -17.41
N GLN A 176 1.96 -17.45 -16.88
CA GLN A 176 1.56 -16.04 -16.83
C GLN A 176 2.59 -15.16 -16.09
N THR A 177 3.20 -15.67 -15.03
CA THR A 177 4.26 -14.95 -14.30
C THR A 177 5.54 -14.89 -15.11
N LEU A 178 5.90 -16.00 -15.79
CA LEU A 178 7.08 -16.04 -16.66
C LEU A 178 6.97 -15.06 -17.84
N ASP A 179 5.76 -14.83 -18.35
CA ASP A 179 5.53 -13.90 -19.47
C ASP A 179 5.68 -12.42 -19.06
N LEU A 180 5.59 -12.11 -17.76
CA LEU A 180 5.64 -10.74 -17.22
C LEU A 180 6.96 -10.42 -16.50
N THR A 181 7.82 -11.42 -16.31
CA THR A 181 9.02 -11.34 -15.47
C THR A 181 10.24 -11.85 -16.22
N SER A 182 11.43 -11.53 -15.72
CA SER A 182 12.71 -12.07 -16.19
C SER A 182 13.05 -13.45 -15.58
N LEU A 183 12.13 -14.06 -14.81
CA LEU A 183 12.37 -15.34 -14.15
C LEU A 183 12.62 -16.49 -15.13
N CYS A 184 12.10 -16.40 -16.35
CA CYS A 184 12.35 -17.38 -17.41
C CYS A 184 13.81 -17.37 -17.91
N ASP A 185 14.51 -16.24 -17.76
CA ASP A 185 15.90 -16.07 -18.21
C ASP A 185 16.92 -16.41 -17.12
N ARG A 186 16.46 -16.69 -15.90
CA ARG A 186 17.32 -16.99 -14.75
C ARG A 186 18.09 -18.30 -14.95
N LYS A 187 19.38 -18.26 -14.61
CA LYS A 187 20.31 -19.39 -14.74
C LYS A 187 20.79 -19.84 -13.37
N VAL A 188 21.29 -21.08 -13.32
CA VAL A 188 21.97 -21.61 -12.13
C VAL A 188 23.13 -20.70 -11.76
N GLY A 189 23.21 -20.33 -10.48
CA GLY A 189 24.19 -19.39 -9.93
C GLY A 189 23.72 -17.93 -9.91
N ASP A 190 22.59 -17.59 -10.55
CA ASP A 190 22.06 -16.24 -10.49
C ASP A 190 21.65 -15.89 -9.06
N ARG A 191 21.98 -14.67 -8.65
CA ARG A 191 21.64 -14.13 -7.33
C ARG A 191 20.37 -13.30 -7.40
N VAL A 192 19.40 -13.62 -6.54
CA VAL A 192 18.07 -13.00 -6.51
C VAL A 192 17.78 -12.39 -5.15
N HIS A 193 16.97 -11.34 -5.10
CA HIS A 193 16.43 -10.81 -3.85
C HIS A 193 15.39 -11.75 -3.26
N LEU A 194 15.40 -11.92 -1.94
CA LEU A 194 14.38 -12.64 -1.19
C LEU A 194 13.78 -11.73 -0.11
N GLU A 195 12.46 -11.62 -0.09
CA GLU A 195 11.70 -10.98 0.99
C GLU A 195 10.56 -11.89 1.45
N PRO A 196 10.58 -12.41 2.69
CA PRO A 196 9.43 -13.12 3.25
C PRO A 196 8.22 -12.21 3.41
N ALA A 197 7.01 -12.76 3.27
CA ALA A 197 5.79 -12.01 3.51
C ALA A 197 5.74 -11.46 4.95
N MET A 198 5.23 -10.23 5.09
CA MET A 198 5.12 -9.58 6.39
C MET A 198 4.14 -10.35 7.29
N ARG A 199 4.46 -10.40 8.58
CA ARG A 199 3.55 -10.90 9.62
C ARG A 199 2.76 -9.74 10.22
N VAL A 200 1.61 -10.07 10.80
CA VAL A 200 0.83 -9.09 11.56
C VAL A 200 1.68 -8.57 12.72
N GLY A 201 1.88 -7.25 12.74
CA GLY A 201 2.70 -6.56 13.74
C GLY A 201 4.10 -6.17 13.26
N ASP A 202 4.51 -6.61 12.07
CA ASP A 202 5.77 -6.16 11.46
C ASP A 202 5.69 -4.68 11.07
N ALA A 203 6.85 -4.01 11.08
CA ALA A 203 6.96 -2.64 10.59
C ALA A 203 6.86 -2.60 9.07
N VAL A 204 6.17 -1.58 8.54
CA VAL A 204 6.14 -1.28 7.11
C VAL A 204 7.15 -0.18 6.84
N ASP A 205 8.41 -0.58 6.64
CA ASP A 205 9.54 0.34 6.48
C ASP A 205 9.63 0.94 5.06
N GLY A 206 9.04 0.26 4.06
CA GLY A 206 8.92 0.74 2.68
C GLY A 206 7.50 1.20 2.35
N HIS A 207 6.85 0.50 1.41
CA HIS A 207 5.43 0.70 1.09
C HIS A 207 4.71 -0.64 0.89
N HIS A 208 3.42 -0.61 0.59
CA HIS A 208 2.65 -1.83 0.34
C HIS A 208 3.05 -2.44 -1.00
N VAL A 209 3.83 -3.52 -0.96
CA VAL A 209 4.23 -4.31 -2.11
C VAL A 209 3.45 -5.61 -2.10
N GLN A 210 2.79 -5.96 -3.21
CA GLN A 210 2.05 -7.23 -3.32
C GLN A 210 2.95 -8.37 -3.79
N GLY A 211 4.04 -8.04 -4.47
CA GLY A 211 4.84 -9.01 -5.21
C GLY A 211 4.17 -9.40 -6.53
N HIS A 212 3.34 -8.52 -7.07
CA HIS A 212 2.60 -8.73 -8.32
C HIS A 212 3.23 -7.87 -9.41
N VAL A 213 4.37 -8.34 -9.92
CA VAL A 213 5.09 -7.69 -11.03
C VAL A 213 4.15 -7.51 -12.22
N GLU A 214 4.13 -6.30 -12.74
CA GLU A 214 3.22 -5.90 -13.82
C GLU A 214 3.89 -5.99 -15.19
N ALA A 215 5.20 -5.76 -15.24
CA ALA A 215 6.03 -5.89 -16.42
C ALA A 215 7.53 -5.83 -16.08
N CYS A 216 8.37 -6.18 -17.05
CA CYS A 216 9.77 -5.79 -17.07
C CYS A 216 9.95 -4.41 -17.73
N GLY A 217 10.85 -3.62 -17.16
CA GLY A 217 11.48 -2.47 -17.80
C GLY A 217 12.92 -2.77 -18.21
N SER A 218 13.57 -1.83 -18.88
CA SER A 218 14.99 -1.89 -19.22
C SER A 218 15.78 -0.85 -18.43
N VAL A 219 16.97 -1.20 -17.93
CA VAL A 219 17.87 -0.22 -17.29
C VAL A 219 18.45 0.70 -18.37
N LEU A 220 18.19 2.00 -18.24
CA LEU A 220 18.68 3.04 -19.16
C LEU A 220 19.96 3.70 -18.65
N HIS A 221 20.13 3.78 -17.33
CA HIS A 221 21.32 4.33 -16.67
C HIS A 221 21.44 3.76 -15.27
N ASN A 222 22.66 3.45 -14.84
CA ASN A 222 22.95 3.07 -13.45
C ASN A 222 24.36 3.56 -13.07
N GLY A 223 24.46 4.56 -12.22
CA GLY A 223 25.76 5.11 -11.85
C GLY A 223 25.70 6.40 -11.03
N GLU A 224 26.87 6.88 -10.64
CA GLU A 224 27.03 8.07 -9.82
C GLU A 224 26.81 9.37 -10.62
N ASP A 225 25.92 10.22 -10.14
CA ASP A 225 25.82 11.62 -10.54
C ASP A 225 26.60 12.47 -9.53
N ALA A 226 27.58 13.22 -10.02
CA ALA A 226 28.52 14.01 -9.22
C ALA A 226 27.86 14.96 -8.19
N SER A 227 26.60 15.35 -8.42
CA SER A 227 25.86 16.26 -7.54
C SER A 227 24.64 15.63 -6.86
N ARG A 228 24.15 14.49 -7.36
CA ARG A 228 22.88 13.87 -6.92
C ARG A 228 23.04 12.47 -6.36
N GLY A 229 24.28 11.97 -6.26
CA GLY A 229 24.59 10.61 -5.82
C GLY A 229 24.21 9.56 -6.87
N TRP A 230 24.10 8.30 -6.47
CA TRP A 230 23.80 7.22 -7.39
C TRP A 230 22.38 7.28 -7.95
N ARG A 231 22.24 7.18 -9.28
CA ARG A 231 20.97 7.25 -10.00
C ARG A 231 20.76 6.00 -10.84
N LEU A 232 19.61 5.38 -10.65
CA LEU A 232 19.10 4.32 -11.50
C LEU A 232 17.93 4.88 -12.31
N ARG A 233 18.02 4.79 -13.64
CA ARG A 233 16.96 5.17 -14.56
C ARG A 233 16.51 3.94 -15.33
N VAL A 234 15.20 3.75 -15.39
CA VAL A 234 14.56 2.57 -15.94
C VAL A 234 13.46 2.99 -16.91
N GLU A 235 13.43 2.35 -18.08
CA GLU A 235 12.30 2.43 -19.00
C GLU A 235 11.10 1.70 -18.42
N VAL A 236 9.95 2.36 -18.43
CA VAL A 236 8.70 1.82 -17.88
C VAL A 236 7.68 1.70 -19.02
N PRO A 237 7.03 0.54 -19.18
CA PRO A 237 5.99 0.38 -20.19
C PRO A 237 4.89 1.44 -20.07
N GLN A 238 4.45 1.97 -21.21
CA GLN A 238 3.48 3.08 -21.28
C GLN A 238 2.18 2.80 -20.51
N SER A 239 1.75 1.54 -20.44
CA SER A 239 0.58 1.09 -19.70
C SER A 239 0.66 1.39 -18.20
N LEU A 240 1.88 1.42 -17.63
CA LEU A 240 2.15 1.62 -16.20
C LEU A 240 2.42 3.09 -15.84
N MET A 241 2.78 3.93 -16.82
CA MET A 241 3.19 5.32 -16.57
C MET A 241 2.11 6.18 -15.91
N ALA A 242 0.83 5.84 -16.07
CA ALA A 242 -0.27 6.51 -15.37
C ALA A 242 -0.21 6.32 -13.83
N CYS A 243 0.44 5.24 -13.36
CA CYS A 243 0.55 4.89 -11.95
C CYS A 243 1.88 5.35 -11.31
N VAL A 244 2.86 5.80 -12.10
CA VAL A 244 4.16 6.27 -11.60
C VAL A 244 4.04 7.73 -11.20
N VAL A 245 3.99 8.06 -9.92
CA VAL A 245 3.82 9.45 -9.46
C VAL A 245 5.17 10.04 -9.00
N PRO A 246 5.54 11.27 -9.39
CA PRO A 246 6.72 11.95 -8.82
C PRO A 246 6.63 12.01 -7.29
N GLN A 247 7.74 11.72 -6.60
CA GLN A 247 7.78 11.59 -5.13
C GLN A 247 6.86 10.49 -4.56
N GLY A 248 6.22 9.68 -5.40
CA GLY A 248 5.50 8.48 -5.02
C GLY A 248 6.42 7.27 -4.91
N SER A 249 5.84 6.14 -4.51
CA SER A 249 6.53 4.87 -4.39
C SER A 249 6.48 4.06 -5.68
N ILE A 250 7.54 3.31 -5.93
CA ILE A 250 7.63 2.30 -7.00
C ILE A 250 8.49 1.14 -6.48
N THR A 251 8.18 -0.08 -6.92
CA THR A 251 8.98 -1.27 -6.62
C THR A 251 9.76 -1.69 -7.84
N LEU A 252 11.09 -1.81 -7.70
CA LEU A 252 12.00 -2.27 -8.75
C LEU A 252 12.78 -3.50 -8.25
N HIS A 253 12.63 -4.66 -8.90
CA HIS A 253 13.17 -5.96 -8.41
C HIS A 253 12.86 -6.24 -6.93
N GLY A 254 11.63 -5.91 -6.50
CA GLY A 254 11.22 -6.07 -5.10
C GLY A 254 11.74 -5.00 -4.16
N VAL A 255 12.51 -4.01 -4.62
CA VAL A 255 13.02 -2.91 -3.80
C VAL A 255 12.03 -1.73 -3.85
N SER A 256 11.51 -1.33 -2.71
CA SER A 256 10.69 -0.13 -2.52
C SER A 256 11.54 1.12 -2.64
N LEU A 257 11.22 1.97 -3.61
CA LEU A 257 11.99 3.18 -3.92
C LEU A 257 11.05 4.38 -4.10
N THR A 258 11.62 5.57 -3.92
CA THR A 258 10.93 6.84 -4.18
C THR A 258 11.27 7.34 -5.57
N VAL A 259 10.25 7.68 -6.36
CA VAL A 259 10.41 8.29 -7.68
C VAL A 259 11.04 9.67 -7.53
N ALA A 260 12.31 9.80 -7.92
CA ALA A 260 13.02 11.08 -7.89
C ALA A 260 12.62 11.96 -9.08
N HIS A 261 12.45 11.35 -10.25
CA HIS A 261 12.01 12.00 -11.48
C HIS A 261 11.30 10.98 -12.39
N ARG A 262 10.43 11.46 -13.27
CA ARG A 262 9.88 10.66 -14.38
C ARG A 262 9.73 11.55 -15.62
N ASP A 263 9.86 10.95 -16.79
CA ASP A 263 9.41 11.56 -18.04
C ASP A 263 8.26 10.74 -18.65
N GLU A 264 8.11 10.73 -19.97
CA GLU A 264 7.02 10.04 -20.64
C GLU A 264 7.18 8.52 -20.67
N THR A 265 8.42 8.02 -20.64
CA THR A 265 8.72 6.59 -20.84
C THR A 265 9.63 6.00 -19.79
N SER A 266 10.10 6.80 -18.82
CA SER A 266 11.08 6.34 -17.84
C SER A 266 10.92 6.98 -16.47
N VAL A 267 11.48 6.29 -15.48
CA VAL A 267 11.54 6.70 -14.08
C VAL A 267 13.00 6.73 -13.64
N GLU A 268 13.37 7.73 -12.84
CA GLU A 268 14.65 7.82 -12.15
C GLU A 268 14.41 7.72 -10.65
N VAL A 269 15.22 6.90 -9.99
CA VAL A 269 15.28 6.74 -8.53
C VAL A 269 16.69 7.04 -8.03
N ALA A 270 16.78 7.50 -6.78
CA ALA A 270 18.07 7.68 -6.10
C ALA A 270 18.36 6.43 -5.28
N LEU A 271 19.55 5.86 -5.44
CA LEU A 271 20.01 4.74 -4.61
C LEU A 271 20.94 5.27 -3.53
N ILE A 272 20.55 5.10 -2.27
CA ILE A 272 21.41 5.45 -1.13
C ILE A 272 22.44 4.34 -0.89
N PRO A 273 23.57 4.62 -0.20
CA PRO A 273 24.60 3.63 0.07
C PRO A 273 24.07 2.32 0.68
N GLU A 274 23.14 2.41 1.62
CA GLU A 274 22.49 1.23 2.24
C GLU A 274 21.78 0.35 1.21
N THR A 275 21.08 0.95 0.24
CA THR A 275 20.40 0.21 -0.83
C THR A 275 21.40 -0.41 -1.80
N LEU A 276 22.47 0.31 -2.14
CA LEU A 276 23.53 -0.22 -3.01
C LEU A 276 24.25 -1.41 -2.38
N GLU A 277 24.42 -1.41 -1.05
CA GLU A 277 25.06 -2.50 -0.31
C GLU A 277 24.12 -3.70 -0.13
N ARG A 278 22.85 -3.46 0.20
CA ARG A 278 21.87 -4.52 0.50
C ARG A 278 21.17 -5.12 -0.70
N THR A 279 21.30 -4.53 -1.89
CA THR A 279 20.60 -4.98 -3.10
C THR A 279 21.58 -5.17 -4.25
N ASN A 280 21.16 -5.89 -5.29
CA ASN A 280 21.93 -6.02 -6.54
C ASN A 280 21.69 -4.85 -7.50
N LEU A 281 20.87 -3.84 -7.15
CA LEU A 281 20.51 -2.75 -8.05
C LEU A 281 21.73 -1.95 -8.52
N GLY A 282 22.73 -1.76 -7.66
CA GLY A 282 23.97 -1.07 -8.03
C GLY A 282 24.86 -1.84 -9.03
N GLN A 283 24.60 -3.13 -9.22
CA GLN A 283 25.37 -4.02 -10.08
C GLN A 283 24.75 -4.20 -11.46
N MET A 284 23.48 -3.79 -11.64
CA MET A 284 22.78 -3.88 -12.91
C MET A 284 23.43 -3.00 -13.98
N GLN A 285 23.48 -3.52 -15.20
CA GLN A 285 24.04 -2.87 -16.36
C GLN A 285 22.94 -2.26 -17.24
N VAL A 286 23.31 -1.29 -18.07
CA VAL A 286 22.39 -0.76 -19.08
C VAL A 286 21.94 -1.88 -20.02
N GLY A 287 20.63 -1.98 -20.23
CA GLY A 287 19.99 -3.05 -20.99
C GLY A 287 19.48 -4.23 -20.14
N ASP A 288 19.88 -4.34 -18.88
CA ASP A 288 19.34 -5.38 -18.00
C ASP A 288 17.83 -5.18 -17.79
N LEU A 289 17.11 -6.30 -17.73
CA LEU A 289 15.69 -6.30 -17.39
C LEU A 289 15.50 -6.08 -15.90
N ILE A 290 14.46 -5.31 -15.55
CA ILE A 290 14.09 -5.03 -14.17
C ILE A 290 12.59 -5.20 -13.96
N HIS A 291 12.20 -5.98 -12.95
CA HIS A 291 10.78 -6.13 -12.59
C HIS A 291 10.22 -4.83 -12.04
N ILE A 292 9.04 -4.45 -12.51
CA ILE A 292 8.32 -3.25 -12.07
C ILE A 292 7.00 -3.65 -11.43
N GLU A 293 6.77 -3.17 -10.21
CA GLU A 293 5.45 -3.11 -9.59
C GLU A 293 5.16 -1.66 -9.19
N THR A 294 4.05 -1.10 -9.68
CA THR A 294 3.56 0.22 -9.27
C THR A 294 2.78 0.15 -7.97
N ASP A 295 2.81 1.23 -7.20
CA ASP A 295 2.09 1.33 -5.93
C ASP A 295 0.60 0.98 -6.12
N VAL A 296 0.15 -0.03 -5.38
CA VAL A 296 -1.23 -0.52 -5.39
C VAL A 296 -2.24 0.58 -5.09
N LEU A 297 -1.89 1.57 -4.27
CA LEU A 297 -2.75 2.72 -3.97
C LEU A 297 -2.94 3.59 -5.21
N CYS A 298 -1.85 3.93 -5.89
CA CYS A 298 -1.90 4.72 -7.13
C CYS A 298 -2.68 3.98 -8.22
N ARG A 299 -2.39 2.69 -8.39
CA ARG A 299 -3.08 1.81 -9.35
C ARG A 299 -4.57 1.69 -9.07
N THR A 300 -4.97 1.55 -7.81
CA THR A 300 -6.39 1.51 -7.41
C THR A 300 -7.10 2.82 -7.74
N VAL A 301 -6.46 3.96 -7.46
CA VAL A 301 -7.01 5.29 -7.80
C VAL A 301 -7.15 5.44 -9.32
N VAL A 302 -6.11 5.14 -10.08
CA VAL A 302 -6.13 5.22 -11.56
C VAL A 302 -7.24 4.34 -12.14
N GLN A 303 -7.37 3.10 -11.67
CA GLN A 303 -8.41 2.18 -12.12
C GLN A 303 -9.82 2.68 -11.77
N THR A 304 -9.99 3.25 -10.57
CA THR A 304 -11.28 3.83 -10.13
C THR A 304 -11.65 5.05 -10.97
N VAL A 305 -10.71 5.94 -11.25
CA VAL A 305 -10.93 7.12 -12.11
C VAL A 305 -11.31 6.71 -13.53
N ARG A 306 -10.62 5.69 -14.09
CA ARG A 306 -10.93 5.12 -15.41
C ARG A 306 -12.32 4.48 -15.44
N SER A 307 -12.69 3.70 -14.44
CA SER A 307 -14.00 3.04 -14.40
C SER A 307 -15.17 4.01 -14.23
N LEU A 308 -14.94 5.17 -13.61
CA LEU A 308 -15.89 6.27 -13.52
C LEU A 308 -15.93 7.15 -14.78
N GLY A 309 -15.08 6.90 -15.78
CA GLY A 309 -14.99 7.70 -17.00
C GLY A 309 -14.41 9.11 -16.79
N LEU A 310 -13.66 9.32 -15.70
CA LEU A 310 -13.13 10.64 -15.29
C LEU A 310 -11.70 10.90 -15.81
N GLY A 311 -11.26 10.17 -16.84
CA GLY A 311 -9.95 10.35 -17.48
C GLY A 311 -10.04 11.22 -18.75
N PRO A 312 -8.89 11.67 -19.30
CA PRO A 312 -8.87 12.30 -20.62
C PRO A 312 -9.49 11.32 -21.61
N THR A 313 -10.62 11.70 -22.21
CA THR A 313 -11.18 10.96 -23.34
C THR A 313 -10.15 11.05 -24.45
N SER A 314 -9.63 9.91 -24.92
CA SER A 314 -8.83 9.87 -26.13
C SER A 314 -9.67 10.46 -27.26
N SER A 315 -9.44 11.73 -27.58
CA SER A 315 -9.97 12.34 -28.80
C SER A 315 -9.33 11.59 -29.95
N SER A 316 -10.13 10.75 -30.59
CA SER A 316 -9.82 10.06 -31.85
C SER A 316 -9.60 11.09 -32.96
#